data_AF-A0A7T0BVT2-F1
#
_entry.id   AF-A0A7T0BVT2-F1
#
_cell.length_a   1.000
_cell.length_b   1.000
_cell.length_c   1.000
_cell.angle_alpha   90.00
_cell.angle_beta   90.00
_cell.angle_gamma   90.00
#
_symmetry.space_group_name_H-M   'P 1'
#
loop_
_entity.id
_entity.type
_entity.pdbx_description
1 polymer ?
#
loop_
_entity_poly.entity_id
_entity_poly.type
_entity_poly.pdbx_seq_one_letter_code
_entity_poly.pdbx_strand_id
1 'polypeptide(L)'
;MTDPQTILIVDDEKQNVKLLNAFLRPMGYRLLIANNGREAIDVVKHEDIDLIILDINMPVLSGIEVCKILKNDPKYQLIPIILVSALNGQEVRIEGIDVGAIEFISKPVDLKELEVRVKSSLKLKKLTDHLESAEEVLIALAAAVAARDDYTGEHVDRVTATALAIGKSMNLSPEDLEGLRKGARLHDVGKIGIPDKILLKPGKLDDEEFNTIKQHSRIGYDLCRGLKTIGKGLDLVLMHHEKLDGSGYPRGLLGKDICLPVRILTVADIFDALTSTRAYRNSLSLEQSFEILFKQVEENKIDGDVFGTLRSLCEKGAEFCLAS
;
A
#
# COMPACT_ATOMS: atom_id res chain seq x y z
N MET A 1 -24.24 -15.54 -1.71
CA MET A 1 -24.08 -15.57 -3.16
C MET A 1 -23.20 -14.38 -3.51
N THR A 2 -22.06 -14.58 -4.16
CA THR A 2 -21.25 -13.45 -4.65
C THR A 2 -22.01 -12.76 -5.76
N ASP A 3 -22.07 -11.42 -5.72
CA ASP A 3 -22.67 -10.64 -6.81
C ASP A 3 -22.02 -10.99 -8.15
N PRO A 4 -22.78 -11.00 -9.25
CA PRO A 4 -22.25 -11.28 -10.58
C PRO A 4 -21.26 -10.17 -10.98
N GLN A 5 -20.10 -10.56 -11.50
CA GLN A 5 -19.09 -9.61 -11.97
C GLN A 5 -19.67 -8.70 -13.08
N THR A 6 -19.37 -7.42 -12.99
CA THR A 6 -19.90 -6.38 -13.89
C THR A 6 -18.91 -6.07 -15.00
N ILE A 7 -19.32 -6.31 -16.25
CA ILE A 7 -18.54 -5.98 -17.45
C ILE A 7 -19.18 -4.78 -18.14
N LEU A 8 -18.40 -3.73 -18.38
CA LEU A 8 -18.79 -2.59 -19.22
C LEU A 8 -18.38 -2.85 -20.67
N ILE A 9 -19.34 -2.91 -21.56
CA ILE A 9 -19.12 -2.98 -23.01
C ILE A 9 -19.24 -1.57 -23.59
N VAL A 10 -18.20 -1.11 -24.27
CA VAL A 10 -18.16 0.22 -24.88
C VAL A 10 -17.88 0.06 -26.38
N ASP A 11 -18.90 0.28 -27.20
CA ASP A 11 -18.81 0.22 -28.67
C ASP A 11 -19.99 1.04 -29.23
N ASP A 12 -19.74 1.90 -30.23
CA ASP A 12 -20.78 2.74 -30.85
C ASP A 12 -21.62 1.97 -31.89
N GLU A 13 -21.12 0.82 -32.36
CA GLU A 13 -21.85 -0.08 -33.25
C GLU A 13 -22.76 -1.03 -32.48
N LYS A 14 -24.07 -0.76 -32.56
CA LYS A 14 -25.13 -1.58 -31.92
C LYS A 14 -25.07 -3.07 -32.23
N GLN A 15 -24.49 -3.47 -33.37
CA GLN A 15 -24.36 -4.89 -33.73
C GLN A 15 -23.32 -5.61 -32.86
N ASN A 16 -22.17 -4.97 -32.62
CA ASN A 16 -21.12 -5.49 -31.75
C ASN A 16 -21.61 -5.61 -30.31
N VAL A 17 -22.25 -4.55 -29.80
CA VAL A 17 -22.87 -4.57 -28.46
C VAL A 17 -23.87 -5.72 -28.31
N LYS A 18 -24.75 -5.94 -29.29
CA LYS A 18 -25.72 -7.04 -29.28
C LYS A 18 -25.03 -8.41 -29.28
N LEU A 19 -24.00 -8.59 -30.10
CA LEU A 19 -23.22 -9.82 -30.18
C LEU A 19 -22.57 -10.15 -28.82
N LEU A 20 -21.83 -9.18 -28.27
CA LEU A 20 -21.14 -9.34 -26.98
C LEU A 20 -22.13 -9.57 -25.83
N ASN A 21 -23.25 -8.84 -25.81
CA ASN A 21 -24.29 -9.03 -24.81
C ASN A 21 -24.95 -10.41 -24.91
N ALA A 22 -25.24 -10.90 -26.13
CA ALA A 22 -25.80 -12.24 -26.33
C ALA A 22 -24.82 -13.36 -25.92
N PHE A 23 -23.51 -13.13 -26.05
CA PHE A 23 -22.48 -14.10 -25.71
C PHE A 23 -22.13 -14.12 -24.21
N LEU A 24 -21.92 -12.94 -23.60
CA LEU A 24 -21.43 -12.83 -22.22
C LEU A 24 -22.51 -12.95 -21.16
N ARG A 25 -23.75 -12.52 -21.45
CA ARG A 25 -24.84 -12.54 -20.46
C ARG A 25 -25.22 -13.96 -20.01
N PRO A 26 -25.33 -14.97 -20.90
CA PRO A 26 -25.56 -16.36 -20.50
C PRO A 26 -24.45 -16.96 -19.62
N MET A 27 -23.25 -16.37 -19.63
CA MET A 27 -22.13 -16.80 -18.79
C MET A 27 -22.26 -16.29 -17.34
N GLY A 28 -23.29 -15.51 -17.02
CA GLY A 28 -23.60 -15.07 -15.66
C GLY A 28 -23.04 -13.69 -15.26
N TYR A 29 -22.52 -12.92 -16.22
CA TYR A 29 -22.02 -11.56 -15.96
C TYR A 29 -23.15 -10.52 -15.96
N ARG A 30 -23.04 -9.51 -15.10
CA ARG A 30 -23.84 -8.28 -15.20
C ARG A 30 -23.21 -7.42 -16.30
N LEU A 31 -24.00 -7.01 -17.28
CA LEU A 31 -23.49 -6.22 -18.41
C LEU A 31 -24.04 -4.81 -18.36
N LEU A 32 -23.14 -3.84 -18.43
CA LEU A 32 -23.44 -2.43 -18.65
C LEU A 32 -22.94 -2.04 -20.04
N ILE A 33 -23.58 -1.04 -20.64
CA ILE A 33 -23.33 -0.64 -22.02
C ILE A 33 -23.08 0.87 -22.04
N ALA A 34 -22.08 1.29 -22.81
CA ALA A 34 -21.86 2.66 -23.22
C ALA A 34 -21.60 2.72 -24.73
N ASN A 35 -22.03 3.80 -25.40
CA ASN A 35 -21.97 3.93 -26.85
C ASN A 35 -20.88 4.90 -27.31
N ASN A 36 -20.09 5.46 -26.40
CA ASN A 36 -18.94 6.31 -26.66
C ASN A 36 -18.08 6.44 -25.40
N GLY A 37 -16.88 7.00 -25.54
CA GLY A 37 -15.95 7.11 -24.42
C GLY A 37 -16.39 8.04 -23.28
N ARG A 38 -17.24 9.04 -23.54
CA ARG A 38 -17.75 9.92 -22.48
C ARG A 38 -18.75 9.20 -21.58
N GLU A 39 -19.70 8.51 -22.20
CA GLU A 39 -20.67 7.67 -21.49
C GLU A 39 -19.96 6.58 -20.68
N ALA A 40 -18.89 5.98 -21.22
CA ALA A 40 -18.09 4.99 -20.50
C ALA A 40 -17.49 5.54 -19.20
N ILE A 41 -16.88 6.73 -19.26
CA ILE A 41 -16.32 7.40 -18.07
C ILE A 41 -17.42 7.72 -17.05
N ASP A 42 -18.58 8.17 -17.52
CA ASP A 42 -19.70 8.49 -16.64
C ASP A 42 -20.25 7.23 -15.96
N VAL A 43 -20.34 6.09 -16.66
CA VAL A 43 -20.72 4.80 -16.05
C VAL A 43 -19.71 4.35 -15.00
N VAL A 44 -18.41 4.38 -15.30
CA VAL A 44 -17.34 3.96 -14.36
C VAL A 44 -17.34 4.80 -13.06
N LYS A 45 -17.84 6.04 -13.11
CA LYS A 45 -17.94 6.90 -11.90
C LYS A 45 -19.09 6.52 -10.97
N HIS A 46 -20.13 5.86 -11.47
CA HIS A 46 -21.37 5.60 -10.74
C HIS A 46 -21.62 4.12 -10.46
N GLU A 47 -20.86 3.21 -11.08
CA GLU A 47 -21.02 1.77 -10.98
C GLU A 47 -19.66 1.10 -10.73
N ASP A 48 -19.65 0.00 -9.97
CA ASP A 48 -18.46 -0.82 -9.77
C ASP A 48 -18.25 -1.74 -10.97
N ILE A 49 -17.15 -1.53 -11.69
CA ILE A 49 -16.82 -2.24 -12.93
C ILE A 49 -15.63 -3.17 -12.72
N ASP A 50 -15.82 -4.46 -13.03
CA ASP A 50 -14.78 -5.49 -12.92
C ASP A 50 -13.95 -5.65 -14.19
N LEU A 51 -14.48 -5.27 -15.34
CA LEU A 51 -13.82 -5.35 -16.64
C LEU A 51 -14.45 -4.38 -17.64
N ILE A 52 -13.62 -3.74 -18.47
CA ILE A 52 -14.07 -2.93 -19.59
C ILE A 52 -13.65 -3.60 -20.91
N ILE A 53 -14.60 -3.85 -21.80
CA ILE A 53 -14.35 -4.20 -23.20
C ILE A 53 -14.60 -2.94 -24.01
N LEU A 54 -13.57 -2.41 -24.64
CA LEU A 54 -13.55 -1.04 -25.15
C LEU A 54 -13.13 -1.02 -26.61
N ASP A 55 -14.03 -0.59 -27.50
CA ASP A 55 -13.66 -0.30 -28.87
C ASP A 55 -12.73 0.92 -28.97
N ILE A 56 -11.78 0.87 -29.89
CA ILE A 56 -10.83 1.99 -30.10
C ILE A 56 -11.48 3.13 -30.87
N ASN A 57 -12.26 2.82 -31.91
CA ASN A 57 -12.69 3.77 -32.93
C ASN A 57 -14.13 4.23 -32.68
N MET A 58 -14.30 5.10 -31.69
CA MET A 58 -15.61 5.63 -31.32
C MET A 58 -15.66 7.16 -31.40
N PRO A 59 -16.84 7.77 -31.61
CA PRO A 59 -17.01 9.21 -31.57
C PRO A 59 -16.81 9.78 -30.15
N VAL A 60 -16.62 11.10 -30.07
CA VAL A 60 -16.46 11.91 -28.84
C VAL A 60 -15.12 11.68 -28.12
N LEU A 61 -14.86 10.46 -27.67
CA LEU A 61 -13.61 10.04 -27.02
C LEU A 61 -13.27 8.63 -27.51
N SER A 62 -12.05 8.47 -28.04
CA SER A 62 -11.54 7.19 -28.50
C SER A 62 -11.29 6.24 -27.32
N GLY A 63 -11.25 4.94 -27.60
CA GLY A 63 -10.91 3.94 -26.58
C GLY A 63 -9.52 4.14 -25.96
N ILE A 64 -8.56 4.64 -26.74
CA ILE A 64 -7.22 4.94 -26.24
C ILE A 64 -7.26 6.10 -25.24
N GLU A 65 -8.02 7.16 -25.53
CA GLU A 65 -8.17 8.30 -24.61
C GLU A 65 -8.87 7.90 -23.32
N VAL A 66 -9.93 7.09 -23.40
CA VAL A 66 -10.62 6.54 -22.22
C VAL A 66 -9.65 5.70 -21.39
N CYS A 67 -8.86 4.83 -22.03
CA CYS A 67 -7.86 4.03 -21.34
C CYS A 67 -6.85 4.91 -20.60
N LYS A 68 -6.28 5.93 -21.29
CA LYS A 68 -5.36 6.90 -20.65
C LYS A 68 -5.98 7.60 -19.45
N ILE A 69 -7.24 8.03 -19.55
CA ILE A 69 -7.95 8.72 -18.45
C ILE A 69 -8.11 7.78 -17.25
N LEU A 70 -8.62 6.57 -17.46
CA LEU A 70 -8.88 5.62 -16.38
C LEU A 70 -7.58 5.10 -15.74
N LYS A 71 -6.53 4.88 -16.52
CA LYS A 71 -5.24 4.40 -16.02
C LYS A 71 -4.43 5.45 -15.24
N ASN A 72 -4.70 6.74 -15.45
CA ASN A 72 -4.08 7.82 -14.68
C ASN A 72 -4.85 8.19 -13.39
N ASP A 73 -6.06 7.65 -13.18
CA ASP A 73 -6.83 7.87 -11.97
C ASP A 73 -6.58 6.72 -10.97
N PRO A 74 -6.01 6.98 -9.78
CA PRO A 74 -5.72 5.95 -8.78
C PRO A 74 -6.92 5.08 -8.41
N LYS A 75 -8.15 5.61 -8.52
CA LYS A 75 -9.38 4.87 -8.21
C LYS A 75 -9.73 3.83 -9.28
N TYR A 76 -9.41 4.07 -10.54
CA TYR A 76 -9.85 3.23 -11.67
C TYR A 76 -8.71 2.49 -12.37
N GLN A 77 -7.45 2.82 -12.06
CA GLN A 77 -6.27 2.31 -12.75
C GLN A 77 -6.14 0.78 -12.74
N LEU A 78 -6.73 0.10 -11.74
CA LEU A 78 -6.69 -1.36 -11.60
C LEU A 78 -7.80 -2.09 -12.34
N ILE A 79 -8.79 -1.39 -12.89
CA ILE A 79 -9.85 -2.01 -13.70
C ILE A 79 -9.20 -2.55 -14.98
N PRO A 80 -9.30 -3.86 -15.29
CA PRO A 80 -8.77 -4.39 -16.53
C PRO A 80 -9.52 -3.84 -17.74
N ILE A 81 -8.79 -3.50 -18.80
CA ILE A 81 -9.33 -2.98 -20.05
C ILE A 81 -8.84 -3.86 -21.19
N ILE A 82 -9.80 -4.42 -21.94
CA ILE A 82 -9.58 -5.16 -23.18
C ILE A 82 -9.93 -4.22 -24.33
N LEU A 83 -8.94 -3.82 -25.11
CA LEU A 83 -9.15 -3.01 -26.31
C LEU A 83 -9.58 -3.88 -27.49
N VAL A 84 -10.61 -3.45 -28.21
CA VAL A 84 -11.11 -4.08 -29.43
C VAL A 84 -10.82 -3.15 -30.62
N SER A 85 -10.20 -3.67 -31.68
CA SER A 85 -9.75 -2.85 -32.81
C SER A 85 -9.90 -3.53 -34.16
N ALA A 86 -10.20 -2.75 -35.19
CA ALA A 86 -10.23 -3.21 -36.58
C ALA A 86 -8.85 -3.26 -37.27
N LEU A 87 -7.77 -2.76 -36.63
CA LEU A 87 -6.48 -2.54 -37.29
C LEU A 87 -5.52 -3.73 -37.14
N ASN A 88 -5.05 -4.25 -38.27
CA ASN A 88 -4.01 -5.28 -38.38
C ASN A 88 -2.57 -4.70 -38.33
N GLY A 89 -2.32 -3.69 -37.49
CA GLY A 89 -1.03 -3.02 -37.39
C GLY A 89 -0.34 -3.26 -36.04
N GLN A 90 0.98 -3.51 -36.04
CA GLN A 90 1.78 -3.58 -34.82
C GLN A 90 1.82 -2.24 -34.05
N GLU A 91 1.71 -1.10 -34.74
CA GLU A 91 1.84 0.24 -34.15
C GLU A 91 0.73 0.59 -33.16
N VAL A 92 -0.53 0.29 -33.47
CA VAL A 92 -1.68 0.56 -32.57
C VAL A 92 -1.66 -0.35 -31.34
N ARG A 93 -1.11 -1.57 -31.49
CA ARG A 93 -0.89 -2.48 -30.36
C ARG A 93 0.19 -1.96 -29.42
N ILE A 94 1.27 -1.38 -29.96
CA ILE A 94 2.34 -0.76 -29.15
C ILE A 94 1.78 0.44 -28.39
N GLU A 95 1.04 1.33 -29.07
CA GLU A 95 0.42 2.49 -28.41
C GLU A 95 -0.58 2.07 -27.31
N GLY A 96 -1.37 1.01 -27.55
CA GLY A 96 -2.30 0.45 -26.56
C GLY A 96 -1.60 -0.10 -25.31
N ILE A 97 -0.46 -0.76 -25.47
CA ILE A 97 0.36 -1.26 -24.36
C ILE A 97 0.99 -0.10 -23.59
N ASP A 98 1.52 0.90 -24.30
CA ASP A 98 2.17 2.08 -23.70
C ASP A 98 1.21 2.90 -22.83
N VAL A 99 -0.10 2.83 -23.10
CA VAL A 99 -1.13 3.55 -22.34
C VAL A 99 -1.77 2.71 -21.23
N GLY A 100 -1.23 1.51 -21.00
CA GLY A 100 -1.61 0.63 -19.88
C GLY A 100 -2.80 -0.29 -20.16
N ALA A 101 -3.20 -0.50 -21.42
CA ALA A 101 -4.19 -1.53 -21.72
C ALA A 101 -3.62 -2.92 -21.43
N ILE A 102 -4.43 -3.79 -20.82
CA ILE A 102 -3.96 -5.11 -20.38
C ILE A 102 -3.96 -6.07 -21.57
N GLU A 103 -5.01 -6.04 -22.40
CA GLU A 103 -5.15 -6.97 -23.52
C GLU A 103 -5.79 -6.31 -24.75
N PHE A 104 -5.61 -6.94 -25.91
CA PHE A 104 -6.08 -6.46 -27.21
C PHE A 104 -6.74 -7.59 -28.02
N ILE A 105 -7.86 -7.30 -28.69
CA ILE A 105 -8.60 -8.20 -29.58
C ILE A 105 -8.80 -7.55 -30.95
N SER A 106 -8.51 -8.28 -32.02
CA SER A 106 -8.79 -7.84 -33.39
C SER A 106 -10.25 -8.09 -33.77
N LYS A 107 -10.85 -7.18 -34.55
CA LYS A 107 -12.12 -7.39 -35.25
C LYS A 107 -11.85 -8.15 -36.57
N PRO A 108 -12.74 -9.09 -36.98
CA PRO A 108 -13.95 -9.53 -36.28
C PRO A 108 -13.60 -10.31 -35.01
N VAL A 109 -14.36 -10.07 -33.93
CA VAL A 109 -14.08 -10.67 -32.61
C VAL A 109 -14.31 -12.18 -32.66
N ASP A 110 -13.25 -12.96 -32.42
CA ASP A 110 -13.37 -14.38 -32.14
C ASP A 110 -13.91 -14.57 -30.71
N LEU A 111 -15.11 -15.14 -30.59
CA LEU A 111 -15.79 -15.32 -29.31
C LEU A 111 -15.03 -16.26 -28.35
N LYS A 112 -14.30 -17.25 -28.87
CA LYS A 112 -13.46 -18.13 -28.03
C LYS A 112 -12.26 -17.38 -27.49
N GLU A 113 -11.64 -16.55 -28.34
CA GLU A 113 -10.52 -15.71 -27.94
C GLU A 113 -10.96 -14.69 -26.87
N LEU A 114 -12.10 -14.02 -27.09
CA LEU A 114 -12.73 -13.12 -26.14
C LEU A 114 -13.02 -13.81 -24.81
N GLU A 115 -13.61 -15.01 -24.84
CA GLU A 115 -13.94 -15.76 -23.62
C GLU A 115 -12.71 -16.01 -22.75
N VAL A 116 -11.61 -16.46 -23.36
CA VAL A 116 -10.35 -16.74 -22.65
C VAL A 116 -9.82 -15.46 -22.01
N ARG A 117 -9.82 -14.35 -22.74
CA ARG A 117 -9.35 -13.04 -22.28
C ARG A 117 -10.19 -12.47 -21.15
N VAL A 118 -11.51 -12.49 -21.29
CA VAL A 118 -12.45 -12.07 -20.24
C VAL A 118 -12.22 -12.87 -18.97
N LYS A 119 -12.12 -14.21 -19.06
CA LYS A 119 -11.87 -15.07 -17.89
C LYS A 119 -10.51 -14.77 -17.23
N SER A 120 -9.46 -14.57 -18.02
CA SER A 120 -8.13 -14.22 -17.53
C SER A 120 -8.12 -12.88 -16.81
N SER A 121 -8.67 -11.84 -17.45
CA SER A 121 -8.75 -10.48 -16.92
C SER A 121 -9.58 -10.39 -15.64
N LEU A 122 -10.75 -11.04 -15.59
CA LEU A 122 -11.59 -11.09 -14.39
C LEU A 122 -10.93 -11.87 -13.24
N LYS A 123 -10.16 -12.91 -13.55
CA LYS A 123 -9.36 -13.63 -12.55
C LYS A 123 -8.26 -12.74 -11.98
N LEU A 124 -7.57 -11.96 -12.82
CA LEU A 124 -6.57 -10.99 -12.37
C LEU A 124 -7.21 -9.93 -11.49
N LYS A 125 -8.33 -9.31 -11.91
CA LYS A 125 -9.09 -8.36 -11.10
C LYS A 125 -9.44 -8.92 -9.72
N LYS A 126 -10.01 -10.13 -9.67
CA LYS A 126 -10.34 -10.77 -8.40
C LYS A 126 -9.14 -11.01 -7.49
N LEU A 127 -7.98 -11.39 -8.06
CA LEU A 127 -6.75 -11.55 -7.29
C LEU A 127 -6.26 -10.20 -6.75
N THR A 128 -6.28 -9.15 -7.58
CA THR A 128 -5.94 -7.78 -7.17
C THR A 128 -6.84 -7.30 -6.04
N ASP A 129 -8.16 -7.47 -6.17
CA ASP A 129 -9.13 -7.03 -5.15
C ASP A 129 -8.96 -7.79 -3.83
N HIS A 130 -8.67 -9.09 -3.90
CA HIS A 130 -8.36 -9.88 -2.70
C HIS A 130 -7.08 -9.39 -2.01
N LEU A 131 -6.08 -8.94 -2.77
CA LEU A 131 -4.84 -8.40 -2.19
C LEU A 131 -5.10 -7.04 -1.54
N GLU A 132 -5.86 -6.16 -2.19
CA GLU A 132 -6.26 -4.86 -1.62
C GLU A 132 -7.10 -5.05 -0.36
N SER A 133 -8.12 -5.91 -0.40
CA SER A 133 -8.96 -6.20 0.76
C SER A 133 -8.16 -6.78 1.94
N ALA A 134 -7.20 -7.67 1.68
CA ALA A 134 -6.34 -8.19 2.73
C ALA A 134 -5.43 -7.11 3.34
N GLU A 135 -4.93 -6.16 2.53
CA GLU A 135 -4.15 -5.01 3.00
C GLU A 135 -5.03 -4.06 3.85
N GLU A 136 -6.25 -3.76 3.40
CA GLU A 136 -7.19 -2.92 4.14
C GLU A 136 -7.59 -3.52 5.49
N VAL A 137 -7.89 -4.82 5.54
CA VAL A 137 -8.21 -5.53 6.79
C VAL A 137 -7.02 -5.46 7.75
N LEU A 138 -5.80 -5.63 7.24
CA LEU A 138 -4.60 -5.57 8.06
C LEU A 138 -4.36 -4.17 8.64
N ILE A 139 -4.56 -3.13 7.81
CA ILE A 139 -4.47 -1.73 8.25
C ILE A 139 -5.55 -1.43 9.29
N ALA A 140 -6.77 -1.90 9.09
CA ALA A 140 -7.87 -1.74 10.05
C ALA A 140 -7.56 -2.44 11.39
N LEU A 141 -6.99 -3.65 11.35
CA LEU A 141 -6.54 -4.37 12.55
C LEU A 141 -5.40 -3.62 13.25
N ALA A 142 -4.42 -3.11 12.50
CA ALA A 142 -3.34 -2.32 13.07
C ALA A 142 -3.86 -1.04 13.75
N ALA A 143 -4.83 -0.35 13.13
CA ALA A 143 -5.49 0.82 13.72
C ALA A 143 -6.28 0.46 14.99
N ALA A 144 -6.98 -0.68 15.00
CA ALA A 144 -7.69 -1.16 16.19
C ALA A 144 -6.75 -1.53 17.34
N VAL A 145 -5.56 -2.07 17.04
CA VAL A 145 -4.52 -2.34 18.04
C VAL A 145 -3.92 -1.04 18.57
N ALA A 146 -3.62 -0.08 17.69
CA ALA A 146 -3.13 1.24 18.11
C ALA A 146 -4.11 1.91 19.08
N ALA A 147 -5.42 1.84 18.80
CA ALA A 147 -6.47 2.39 19.66
C ALA A 147 -6.57 1.76 21.07
N ARG A 148 -5.95 0.59 21.32
CA ARG A 148 -5.85 -0.01 22.66
C ARG A 148 -4.71 0.56 23.50
N ASP A 149 -3.73 1.19 22.87
CA ASP A 149 -2.57 1.81 23.52
C ASP A 149 -2.75 3.33 23.52
N ASP A 150 -1.99 4.07 24.31
CA ASP A 150 -2.06 5.56 24.36
C ASP A 150 -1.65 6.22 23.02
N TYR A 151 -1.28 5.44 22.01
CA TYR A 151 -0.95 5.87 20.67
C TYR A 151 -2.22 6.01 19.83
N THR A 152 -2.64 7.25 19.56
CA THR A 152 -3.64 7.50 18.52
C THR A 152 -3.16 6.92 17.18
N GLY A 153 -4.07 6.52 16.30
CA GLY A 153 -3.72 6.06 14.94
C GLY A 153 -2.83 7.04 14.16
N GLU A 154 -2.83 8.31 14.58
CA GLU A 154 -1.95 9.38 14.08
C GLU A 154 -0.45 9.06 14.27
N HIS A 155 -0.04 8.35 15.33
CA HIS A 155 1.37 7.96 15.53
C HIS A 155 1.87 7.08 14.40
N VAL A 156 1.10 6.06 14.03
CA VAL A 156 1.47 5.12 12.97
C VAL A 156 1.64 5.87 11.64
N ASP A 157 0.75 6.81 11.35
CA ASP A 157 0.83 7.64 10.14
C ASP A 157 2.05 8.58 10.16
N ARG A 158 2.35 9.23 11.30
CA ARG A 158 3.53 10.11 11.45
C ARG A 158 4.84 9.35 11.33
N VAL A 159 4.98 8.19 11.99
CA VAL A 159 6.16 7.32 11.87
C VAL A 159 6.33 6.86 10.43
N THR A 160 5.24 6.43 9.78
CA THR A 160 5.28 5.99 8.37
C THR A 160 5.72 7.13 7.44
N ALA A 161 5.15 8.33 7.61
CA ALA A 161 5.50 9.50 6.80
C ALA A 161 6.98 9.89 6.99
N THR A 162 7.45 9.92 8.23
CA THR A 162 8.84 10.23 8.59
C THR A 162 9.80 9.21 8.00
N ALA A 163 9.54 7.92 8.21
CA ALA A 163 10.36 6.84 7.68
C ALA A 163 10.46 6.87 6.15
N LEU A 164 9.35 7.10 5.44
CA LEU A 164 9.34 7.21 3.98
C LEU A 164 10.08 8.44 3.47
N ALA A 165 9.99 9.58 4.18
CA ALA A 165 10.75 10.78 3.82
C ALA A 165 12.26 10.54 3.93
N ILE A 166 12.71 9.92 5.03
CA ILE A 166 14.11 9.53 5.22
C ILE A 166 14.52 8.54 4.13
N GLY A 167 13.75 7.47 3.92
CA GLY A 167 14.05 6.43 2.94
C GLY A 167 14.17 6.96 1.50
N LYS A 168 13.30 7.90 1.11
CA LYS A 168 13.39 8.60 -0.18
C LYS A 168 14.66 9.44 -0.29
N SER A 169 15.00 10.20 0.76
CA SER A 169 16.22 11.02 0.78
C SER A 169 17.50 10.16 0.74
N MET A 170 17.44 8.92 1.21
CA MET A 170 18.53 7.94 1.18
C MET A 170 18.52 7.05 -0.08
N ASN A 171 17.64 7.33 -1.06
CA ASN A 171 17.51 6.60 -2.32
C ASN A 171 17.23 5.09 -2.15
N LEU A 172 16.37 4.72 -1.20
CA LEU A 172 15.88 3.34 -1.11
C LEU A 172 15.20 2.91 -2.42
N SER A 173 15.34 1.63 -2.77
CA SER A 173 14.68 1.06 -3.93
C SER A 173 13.15 1.11 -3.77
N PRO A 174 12.37 1.10 -4.87
CA PRO A 174 10.90 1.05 -4.78
C PRO A 174 10.39 -0.13 -3.94
N GLU A 175 11.07 -1.28 -4.02
CA GLU A 175 10.74 -2.47 -3.22
C GLU A 175 11.02 -2.26 -1.73
N ASP A 176 12.13 -1.62 -1.37
CA ASP A 176 12.48 -1.33 0.03
C ASP A 176 11.59 -0.23 0.62
N LEU A 177 11.21 0.79 -0.18
CA LEU A 177 10.24 1.81 0.23
C LEU A 177 8.87 1.20 0.51
N GLU A 178 8.44 0.25 -0.32
CA GLU A 178 7.18 -0.44 -0.12
C GLU A 178 7.22 -1.36 1.11
N GLY A 179 8.34 -2.07 1.31
CA GLY A 179 8.59 -2.83 2.53
C GLY A 179 8.60 -1.92 3.77
N LEU A 180 9.22 -0.75 3.68
CA LEU A 180 9.27 0.25 4.75
C LEU A 180 7.87 0.80 5.06
N ARG A 181 7.06 1.12 4.05
CA ARG A 181 5.67 1.58 4.21
C ARG A 181 4.84 0.55 4.98
N LYS A 182 4.88 -0.71 4.55
CA LYS A 182 4.11 -1.79 5.15
C LYS A 182 4.62 -2.14 6.55
N GLY A 183 5.94 -2.26 6.72
CA GLY A 183 6.57 -2.50 8.00
C GLY A 183 6.23 -1.43 9.04
N ALA A 184 6.34 -0.15 8.66
CA ALA A 184 6.02 0.98 9.54
C ALA A 184 4.53 1.00 9.95
N ARG A 185 3.60 0.66 9.06
CA ARG A 185 2.18 0.58 9.42
C ARG A 185 1.82 -0.54 10.39
N LEU A 186 2.67 -1.58 10.47
CA LEU A 186 2.36 -2.83 11.17
C LEU A 186 3.30 -3.12 12.33
N HIS A 187 4.34 -2.32 12.54
CA HIS A 187 5.42 -2.64 13.48
C HIS A 187 4.91 -2.99 14.89
N ASP A 188 3.87 -2.29 15.32
CA ASP A 188 3.24 -2.43 16.63
C ASP A 188 2.00 -3.34 16.67
N VAL A 189 1.60 -3.99 15.57
CA VAL A 189 0.37 -4.81 15.52
C VAL A 189 0.38 -5.96 16.55
N GLY A 190 1.56 -6.42 16.93
CA GLY A 190 1.73 -7.47 17.93
C GLY A 190 1.36 -7.06 19.35
N LYS A 191 1.16 -5.77 19.63
CA LYS A 191 0.65 -5.29 20.93
C LYS A 191 -0.73 -5.89 21.25
N ILE A 192 -1.45 -6.41 20.25
CA ILE A 192 -2.69 -7.15 20.45
C ILE A 192 -2.57 -8.31 21.45
N GLY A 193 -1.41 -8.98 21.46
CA GLY A 193 -1.13 -10.11 22.34
C GLY A 193 -0.58 -9.71 23.71
N ILE A 194 -0.43 -8.41 24.00
CA ILE A 194 0.04 -7.92 25.28
C ILE A 194 -1.15 -7.69 26.22
N PRO A 195 -1.11 -8.16 27.48
CA PRO A 195 -2.18 -7.93 28.44
C PRO A 195 -2.37 -6.44 28.77
N ASP A 196 -3.62 -5.98 28.84
CA ASP A 196 -3.96 -4.57 29.14
C ASP A 196 -3.34 -4.09 30.46
N LYS A 197 -3.30 -4.95 31.49
CA LYS A 197 -2.69 -4.60 32.79
C LYS A 197 -1.21 -4.22 32.70
N ILE A 198 -0.51 -4.66 31.65
CA ILE A 198 0.90 -4.33 31.38
C ILE A 198 0.94 -3.15 30.40
N LEU A 199 0.20 -3.23 29.29
CA LEU A 199 0.22 -2.23 28.23
C LEU A 199 -0.25 -0.85 28.73
N LEU A 200 -1.29 -0.82 29.56
CA LEU A 200 -1.92 0.40 30.10
C LEU A 200 -1.43 0.75 31.51
N LYS A 201 -0.35 0.13 31.99
CA LYS A 201 0.13 0.35 33.37
C LYS A 201 0.59 1.81 33.54
N PRO A 202 0.01 2.58 34.49
CA PRO A 202 0.49 3.92 34.79
C PRO A 202 1.83 3.83 35.53
N GLY A 203 2.93 4.19 34.86
CA GLY A 203 4.27 4.28 35.46
C GLY A 203 5.30 3.35 34.83
N LYS A 204 6.39 3.10 35.56
CA LYS A 204 7.48 2.25 35.07
C LYS A 204 7.09 0.78 35.14
N LEU A 205 7.44 0.05 34.09
CA LEU A 205 7.36 -1.39 34.03
C LEU A 205 8.53 -1.99 34.81
N ASP A 206 8.31 -3.13 35.45
CA ASP A 206 9.40 -3.98 35.93
C ASP A 206 10.02 -4.81 34.79
N ASP A 207 11.06 -5.59 35.10
CA ASP A 207 11.78 -6.36 34.10
C ASP A 207 10.92 -7.48 33.47
N GLU A 208 10.00 -8.10 34.22
CA GLU A 208 9.11 -9.15 33.71
C GLU A 208 8.04 -8.57 32.78
N GLU A 209 7.44 -7.46 33.19
CA GLU A 209 6.48 -6.69 32.40
C GLU A 209 7.13 -6.16 31.12
N PHE A 210 8.34 -5.61 31.22
CA PHE A 210 9.07 -5.13 30.05
C PHE A 210 9.43 -6.28 29.10
N ASN A 211 9.87 -7.44 29.62
CA ASN A 211 10.10 -8.64 28.80
C ASN A 211 8.82 -9.16 28.13
N THR A 212 7.66 -8.95 28.75
CA THR A 212 6.36 -9.23 28.14
C THR A 212 6.10 -8.28 26.98
N ILE A 213 6.30 -6.96 27.16
CA ILE A 213 6.14 -5.99 26.07
C ILE A 213 7.04 -6.33 24.88
N LYS A 214 8.31 -6.71 25.08
CA LYS A 214 9.23 -7.08 23.99
C LYS A 214 8.67 -8.14 23.04
N GLN A 215 7.77 -9.01 23.52
CA GLN A 215 7.16 -10.06 22.71
C GLN A 215 6.27 -9.52 21.58
N HIS A 216 5.82 -8.26 21.62
CA HIS A 216 4.97 -7.70 20.56
C HIS A 216 5.64 -7.80 19.19
N SER A 217 6.95 -7.58 19.09
CA SER A 217 7.71 -7.74 17.85
C SER A 217 7.56 -9.14 17.25
N ARG A 218 7.65 -10.19 18.09
CA ARG A 218 7.50 -11.58 17.69
C ARG A 218 6.06 -11.94 17.35
N ILE A 219 5.11 -11.49 18.16
CA ILE A 219 3.68 -11.70 17.94
C ILE A 219 3.27 -11.04 16.62
N GLY A 220 3.69 -9.80 16.38
CA GLY A 220 3.46 -9.07 15.14
C GLY A 220 4.03 -9.81 13.93
N TYR A 221 5.27 -10.29 14.03
CA TYR A 221 5.87 -11.14 12.99
C TYR A 221 5.03 -12.40 12.73
N ASP A 222 4.61 -13.12 13.78
CA ASP A 222 3.85 -14.36 13.63
C ASP A 222 2.44 -14.14 13.05
N LEU A 223 1.81 -12.99 13.33
CA LEU A 223 0.57 -12.56 12.69
C LEU A 223 0.77 -12.22 11.21
N CYS A 224 1.89 -11.57 10.89
CA CYS A 224 2.15 -11.06 9.55
C CYS A 224 2.83 -12.06 8.60
N ARG A 225 3.55 -13.07 9.09
CA ARG A 225 4.37 -13.98 8.26
C ARG A 225 3.57 -14.79 7.23
N GLY A 226 2.26 -14.96 7.46
CA GLY A 226 1.36 -15.63 6.50
C GLY A 226 0.98 -14.75 5.30
N LEU A 227 1.22 -13.44 5.39
CA LEU A 227 0.82 -12.46 4.39
C LEU A 227 1.93 -12.31 3.34
N LYS A 228 1.74 -12.90 2.17
CA LYS A 228 2.72 -12.78 1.08
C LYS A 228 2.96 -11.33 0.64
N THR A 229 1.97 -10.47 0.83
CA THR A 229 1.98 -9.05 0.43
C THR A 229 2.88 -8.16 1.28
N ILE A 230 3.24 -8.60 2.50
CA ILE A 230 4.07 -7.78 3.39
C ILE A 230 5.52 -7.67 2.87
N GLY A 231 5.98 -8.66 2.11
CA GLY A 231 7.31 -8.68 1.51
C GLY A 231 8.42 -8.38 2.53
N LYS A 232 9.32 -7.46 2.17
CA LYS A 232 10.42 -6.99 3.02
C LYS A 232 9.95 -6.31 4.32
N GLY A 233 8.68 -5.92 4.42
CA GLY A 233 8.09 -5.32 5.62
C GLY A 233 8.07 -6.26 6.84
N LEU A 234 8.12 -7.57 6.63
CA LEU A 234 8.05 -8.55 7.72
C LEU A 234 9.23 -8.42 8.70
N ASP A 235 10.42 -8.16 8.15
CA ASP A 235 11.64 -7.97 8.92
C ASP A 235 11.59 -6.70 9.77
N LEU A 236 10.94 -5.65 9.27
CA LEU A 236 10.73 -4.41 10.01
C LEU A 236 9.80 -4.61 11.21
N VAL A 237 8.71 -5.36 11.04
CA VAL A 237 7.82 -5.69 12.17
C VAL A 237 8.58 -6.42 13.28
N LEU A 238 9.46 -7.35 12.92
CA LEU A 238 10.24 -8.11 13.90
C LEU A 238 11.38 -7.31 14.54
N MET A 239 12.07 -6.46 13.76
CA MET A 239 13.39 -5.94 14.14
C MET A 239 13.43 -4.43 14.40
N HIS A 240 12.30 -3.72 14.39
CA HIS A 240 12.26 -2.26 14.59
C HIS A 240 12.82 -1.78 15.95
N HIS A 241 13.01 -2.68 16.92
CA HIS A 241 13.68 -2.40 18.20
C HIS A 241 15.12 -2.93 18.31
N GLU A 242 15.69 -3.45 17.21
CA GLU A 242 17.11 -3.75 17.15
C GLU A 242 17.95 -2.46 17.19
N LYS A 243 19.15 -2.56 17.76
CA LYS A 243 20.07 -1.42 17.93
C LYS A 243 21.45 -1.81 17.42
N LEU A 244 22.20 -0.86 16.88
CA LEU A 244 23.49 -1.16 16.24
C LEU A 244 24.53 -1.76 17.21
N ASP A 245 24.40 -1.48 18.51
CA ASP A 245 25.24 -2.00 19.59
C ASP A 245 24.85 -3.41 20.08
N GLY A 246 23.78 -4.00 19.56
CA GLY A 246 23.29 -5.32 20.00
C GLY A 246 22.46 -5.30 21.28
N SER A 247 22.21 -4.12 21.88
CA SER A 247 21.35 -3.99 23.07
C SER A 247 19.85 -4.04 22.75
N GLY A 248 19.51 -4.13 21.47
CA GLY A 248 18.14 -4.24 20.97
C GLY A 248 17.53 -5.64 21.14
N TYR A 249 16.34 -5.81 20.61
CA TYR A 249 15.57 -7.05 20.68
C TYR A 249 14.71 -7.22 19.42
N PRO A 250 14.23 -8.44 19.10
CA PRO A 250 14.29 -9.69 19.87
C PRO A 250 15.52 -10.56 19.65
N ARG A 251 16.39 -10.26 18.68
CA ARG A 251 17.55 -11.08 18.31
C ARG A 251 18.88 -10.53 18.83
N GLY A 252 18.96 -9.23 19.16
CA GLY A 252 20.20 -8.60 19.63
C GLY A 252 21.24 -8.50 18.52
N LEU A 253 20.79 -8.04 17.34
CA LEU A 253 21.64 -7.95 16.15
C LEU A 253 22.65 -6.82 16.26
N LEU A 254 23.83 -7.00 15.65
CA LEU A 254 24.84 -5.95 15.54
C LEU A 254 24.71 -5.22 14.22
N GLY A 255 25.12 -3.94 14.16
CA GLY A 255 24.76 -3.02 13.08
C GLY A 255 24.80 -3.57 11.65
N LYS A 256 25.83 -4.32 11.26
CA LYS A 256 25.96 -4.91 9.92
C LYS A 256 24.82 -5.89 9.55
N ASP A 257 24.19 -6.50 10.54
CA ASP A 257 23.14 -7.51 10.38
C ASP A 257 21.73 -6.86 10.37
N ILE A 258 21.65 -5.55 10.62
CA ILE A 258 20.41 -4.78 10.58
C ILE A 258 20.35 -4.04 9.24
N CYS A 259 19.35 -4.36 8.40
CA CYS A 259 19.19 -3.71 7.10
C CYS A 259 18.76 -2.24 7.24
N LEU A 260 19.08 -1.42 6.24
CA LEU A 260 18.84 0.02 6.28
C LEU A 260 17.36 0.41 6.54
N PRO A 261 16.34 -0.24 5.94
CA PRO A 261 14.93 0.05 6.24
C PRO A 261 14.56 -0.13 7.72
N VAL A 262 15.14 -1.12 8.41
CA VAL A 262 14.92 -1.31 9.85
C VAL A 262 15.52 -0.15 10.64
N ARG A 263 16.77 0.24 10.33
CA ARG A 263 17.43 1.37 10.98
C ARG A 263 16.66 2.68 10.80
N ILE A 264 16.10 2.91 9.62
CA ILE A 264 15.25 4.07 9.32
C ILE A 264 14.00 4.05 10.19
N LEU A 265 13.30 2.92 10.26
CA LEU A 265 12.09 2.80 11.08
C LEU A 265 12.39 3.01 12.57
N THR A 266 13.49 2.45 13.09
CA THR A 266 13.91 2.64 14.49
C THR A 266 14.14 4.12 14.82
N VAL A 267 14.82 4.87 13.94
CA VAL A 267 15.04 6.31 14.15
C VAL A 267 13.74 7.10 14.08
N ALA A 268 12.88 6.79 13.10
CA ALA A 268 11.58 7.45 12.94
C ALA A 268 10.65 7.23 14.14
N ASP A 269 10.59 6.00 14.67
CA ASP A 269 9.77 5.65 15.83
C ASP A 269 10.27 6.35 17.11
N ILE A 270 11.59 6.34 17.37
CA ILE A 270 12.16 7.07 18.51
C ILE A 270 11.91 8.57 18.38
N PHE A 271 12.04 9.13 17.18
CA PHE A 271 11.78 10.56 16.96
C PHE A 271 10.32 10.92 17.28
N ASP A 272 9.35 10.21 16.72
CA ASP A 272 7.94 10.44 17.00
C ASP A 272 7.62 10.27 18.50
N ALA A 273 8.25 9.29 19.13
CA ALA A 273 8.13 9.05 20.57
C ALA A 273 8.60 10.23 21.44
N LEU A 274 9.56 11.02 20.97
CA LEU A 274 10.11 12.18 21.68
C LEU A 274 9.31 13.46 21.41
N THR A 275 8.80 13.62 20.18
CA THR A 275 8.11 14.83 19.73
C THR A 275 6.60 14.78 19.94
N SER A 276 6.01 13.61 20.19
CA SER A 276 4.57 13.48 20.44
C SER A 276 4.20 13.64 21.92
N THR A 277 3.09 14.32 22.19
CA THR A 277 2.49 14.43 23.52
C THR A 277 1.91 13.07 23.93
N ARG A 278 2.21 12.59 25.14
CA ARG A 278 1.74 11.31 25.69
C ARG A 278 0.97 11.54 26.99
N ALA A 279 0.09 10.61 27.37
CA ALA A 279 -0.70 10.68 28.61
C ALA A 279 0.15 10.96 29.88
N TYR A 280 1.43 10.59 29.85
CA TYR A 280 2.37 10.74 30.98
C TYR A 280 3.54 11.70 30.71
N ARG A 281 3.64 12.34 29.53
CA ARG A 281 4.77 13.21 29.16
C ARG A 281 4.39 14.27 28.11
N ASN A 282 4.72 15.53 28.37
CA ASN A 282 4.66 16.60 27.37
C ASN A 282 5.69 16.34 26.25
N SER A 283 5.34 16.71 25.01
CA SER A 283 6.27 16.66 23.88
C SER A 283 7.56 17.44 24.18
N LEU A 284 8.69 16.94 23.68
CA LEU A 284 9.95 17.67 23.72
C LEU A 284 10.06 18.62 22.53
N SER A 285 10.87 19.67 22.67
CA SER A 285 11.23 20.48 21.50
C SER A 285 12.04 19.66 20.49
N LEU A 286 12.11 20.12 19.25
CA LEU A 286 12.93 19.47 18.22
C LEU A 286 14.40 19.43 18.64
N GLU A 287 14.91 20.51 19.23
CA GLU A 287 16.30 20.59 19.72
C GLU A 287 16.57 19.53 20.80
N GLN A 288 15.69 19.43 21.80
CA GLN A 288 15.81 18.42 22.86
C GLN A 288 15.73 16.99 22.31
N SER A 289 14.86 16.78 21.33
CA SER A 289 14.72 15.48 20.66
C SER A 289 15.99 15.11 19.88
N PHE A 290 16.59 16.07 19.18
CA PHE A 290 17.86 15.87 18.48
C PHE A 290 19.05 15.65 19.42
N GLU A 291 19.10 16.32 20.58
CA GLU A 291 20.13 16.05 21.59
C GLU A 291 20.06 14.59 22.10
N ILE A 292 18.85 14.09 22.37
CA ILE A 292 18.65 12.70 22.80
C ILE A 292 19.03 11.71 21.71
N LEU A 293 18.61 11.96 20.46
CA LEU A 293 18.97 11.10 19.32
C LEU A 293 20.47 11.13 19.06
N PHE A 294 21.10 12.30 19.10
CA PHE A 294 22.55 12.44 18.92
C PHE A 294 23.33 11.64 19.96
N LYS A 295 22.91 11.69 21.23
CA LYS A 295 23.52 10.85 22.28
C LYS A 295 23.40 9.35 21.98
N GLN A 296 22.27 8.90 21.42
CA GLN A 296 22.12 7.50 20.99
C GLN A 296 23.01 7.14 19.79
N VAL A 297 23.31 8.09 18.91
CA VAL A 297 24.31 7.91 17.85
C VAL A 297 25.71 7.76 18.46
N GLU A 298 26.08 8.60 19.44
CA GLU A 298 27.38 8.51 20.14
C GLU A 298 27.54 7.19 20.89
N GLU A 299 26.46 6.65 21.45
CA GLU A 299 26.42 5.34 22.10
C GLU A 299 26.34 4.17 21.09
N ASN A 300 26.40 4.45 19.78
CA ASN A 300 26.28 3.48 18.70
C ASN A 300 24.99 2.62 18.78
N LYS A 301 23.88 3.21 19.25
CA LYS A 301 22.58 2.53 19.33
C LYS A 301 21.75 2.68 18.06
N ILE A 302 21.84 3.84 17.42
CA ILE A 302 21.10 4.16 16.19
C ILE A 302 22.04 4.66 15.10
N ASP A 303 21.58 4.61 13.86
CA ASP A 303 22.38 4.95 12.69
C ASP A 303 22.54 6.47 12.51
N GLY A 304 23.81 6.91 12.50
CA GLY A 304 24.16 8.33 12.39
C GLY A 304 23.82 8.97 11.05
N ASP A 305 23.88 8.21 9.95
CA ASP A 305 23.53 8.71 8.61
C ASP A 305 22.02 8.91 8.48
N VAL A 306 21.25 7.98 9.06
CA VAL A 306 19.79 8.06 9.16
C VAL A 306 19.39 9.27 10.02
N PHE A 307 20.01 9.45 11.19
CA PHE A 307 19.78 10.62 12.04
C PHE A 307 20.13 11.93 11.33
N GLY A 308 21.28 12.00 10.66
CA GLY A 308 21.70 13.17 9.89
C GLY A 308 20.71 13.53 8.77
N THR A 309 20.15 12.51 8.11
CA THR A 309 19.11 12.68 7.10
C THR A 309 17.82 13.24 7.72
N LEU A 310 17.33 12.67 8.83
CA LEU A 310 16.17 13.17 9.57
C LEU A 310 16.34 14.64 9.94
N ARG A 311 17.49 15.00 10.51
CA ARG A 311 17.80 16.38 10.91
C ARG A 311 17.76 17.33 9.71
N SER A 312 18.39 16.97 8.60
CA SER A 312 18.38 17.78 7.38
C SER A 312 16.98 17.98 6.81
N LEU A 313 16.12 16.97 6.88
CA LEU A 313 14.73 17.07 6.44
C LEU A 313 13.93 18.05 7.32
N CYS A 314 14.10 18.01 8.64
CA CYS A 314 13.44 18.96 9.53
C CYS A 314 13.95 20.39 9.36
N GLU A 315 15.25 20.60 9.17
CA GLU A 315 15.83 21.93 8.90
C GLU A 315 15.30 22.52 7.58
N LYS A 316 14.90 21.68 6.63
CA LYS A 316 14.25 22.08 5.37
C LYS A 316 12.74 22.29 5.49
N GLY A 317 12.16 22.15 6.68
CA GLY A 317 10.75 22.38 6.95
C GLY A 317 9.83 21.27 6.44
N ALA A 318 10.28 20.01 6.48
CA ALA A 318 9.41 18.88 6.15
C ALA A 318 8.14 18.87 7.03
N GLU A 319 6.99 18.59 6.42
CA GLU A 319 5.66 18.72 7.05
C GLU A 319 5.52 17.91 8.36
N PHE A 320 6.17 16.74 8.44
CA PHE A 320 6.13 15.90 9.64
C PHE A 320 6.89 16.51 10.84
N CYS A 321 7.73 17.52 10.63
CA CYS A 321 8.43 18.25 11.70
C CYS A 321 7.62 19.47 12.20
N LEU A 322 6.51 19.81 11.54
CA LEU A 322 5.63 20.95 11.88
C LEU A 322 4.41 20.53 12.70
N ALA A 323 4.16 19.23 12.84
CA ALA A 323 3.08 18.66 13.64
C ALA A 323 3.52 18.53 15.12
N SER A 324 3.66 19.66 15.80
CA SER A 324 3.91 19.75 17.25
C SER A 324 2.95 20.73 17.90
#